data_AF-A0A2K6AMI4-F1
#
_entry.id   AF-A0A2K6AMI4-F1
#
_cell.length_a   1.000
_cell.length_b   1.000
_cell.length_c   1.000
_cell.angle_alpha   90.00
_cell.angle_beta   90.00
_cell.angle_gamma   90.00
#
_symmetry.space_group_name_H-M   'P 1'
#
loop_
_entity.id
_entity.type
_entity.pdbx_description
1 polymer ?
#
loop_
_entity_poly.entity_id
_entity_poly.type
_entity_poly.pdbx_seq_one_letter_code
_entity_poly.pdbx_strand_id
1 'polypeptide(L)'
;MSRHLWKSQLCEMVQPSGGPAADQDVLGEESPLGKPAMLHLPSEQGAPETLQRCLEENQELRDAIRQSNQMLRERCEELLHFQASQREEKEFLMCKFQEARKLVERLSLEKLDLKRQKEQALREVEHLKRCQQQMAEDKASVKAQVTSLLGELQESQSRLEAATKECQTLEGRRKLAQLQVAYHQLFQEYDNHIKSSLVGSERKRADIYKADFQAERQAREKLAEKKELLQEQLEQLKLKASCQEIEDMRKRHVEVSQAPLPPAPAYLSSPLEPPDFCCPKCQYQAPDMDTLQIHVMECIE
;
A
#
# COMPACT_ATOMS: atom_id res chain seq x y z
N MET A 1 -64.72 -46.38 7.69
CA MET A 1 -65.52 -47.62 7.61
C MET A 1 -66.99 -47.24 7.58
N SER A 2 -67.75 -47.68 6.57
CA SER A 2 -69.21 -47.77 6.65
C SER A 2 -69.66 -48.83 5.65
N ARG A 3 -70.16 -49.97 6.13
CA ARG A 3 -70.69 -51.05 5.29
C ARG A 3 -72.21 -51.00 5.34
N HIS A 4 -72.83 -50.38 4.34
CA HIS A 4 -74.27 -50.51 4.15
C HIS A 4 -74.56 -51.93 3.62
N LEU A 5 -75.05 -52.81 4.50
CA LEU A 5 -75.58 -54.11 4.09
C LEU A 5 -76.92 -53.88 3.37
N TRP A 6 -76.89 -53.85 2.03
CA TRP A 6 -78.09 -54.18 1.27
C TRP A 6 -78.33 -55.69 1.40
N LYS A 7 -79.23 -56.07 2.31
CA LYS A 7 -79.80 -57.43 2.31
C LYS A 7 -80.70 -57.54 1.08
N SER A 8 -80.35 -58.42 0.15
CA SER A 8 -81.25 -58.81 -0.93
C SER A 8 -82.42 -59.58 -0.30
N GLN A 9 -83.62 -59.02 -0.39
CA GLN A 9 -84.82 -59.63 0.16
C GLN A 9 -85.36 -60.63 -0.88
N LEU A 10 -85.22 -61.92 -0.59
CA LEU A 10 -85.75 -63.00 -1.43
C LEU A 10 -87.27 -62.86 -1.54
N CYS A 11 -87.80 -62.93 -2.76
CA CYS A 11 -89.24 -62.97 -2.98
C CYS A 11 -89.81 -64.27 -2.41
N GLU A 12 -90.68 -64.17 -1.40
CA GLU A 12 -91.54 -65.28 -1.00
C GLU A 12 -92.62 -65.50 -2.07
N MET A 13 -92.64 -66.68 -2.67
CA MET A 13 -93.76 -67.11 -3.52
C MET A 13 -94.85 -67.69 -2.63
N VAL A 14 -95.90 -66.90 -2.36
CA VAL A 14 -97.11 -67.38 -1.67
C VAL A 14 -97.91 -68.26 -2.63
N GLN A 15 -98.16 -69.52 -2.23
CA GLN A 15 -99.09 -70.41 -2.91
C GLN A 15 -100.51 -70.31 -2.31
N PRO A 16 -101.58 -70.57 -3.10
CA PRO A 16 -102.93 -70.59 -2.58
C PRO A 16 -103.22 -71.91 -1.84
N SER A 17 -103.28 -71.85 -0.51
CA SER A 17 -103.73 -72.97 0.33
C SER A 17 -105.24 -73.16 0.24
N GLY A 18 -105.69 -74.39 -0.01
CA GLY A 18 -107.11 -74.76 0.08
C GLY A 18 -107.60 -74.92 1.54
N GLY A 19 -108.92 -74.91 1.73
CA GLY A 19 -109.56 -75.35 2.99
C GLY A 19 -109.43 -76.87 3.22
N PRO A 20 -109.95 -77.45 4.34
CA PRO A 20 -111.34 -77.25 4.79
C PRO A 20 -111.56 -77.31 6.33
N ALA A 21 -112.81 -77.60 6.75
CA ALA A 21 -113.34 -77.90 8.09
C ALA A 21 -113.43 -76.71 9.08
N ALA A 22 -114.61 -76.25 9.56
CA ALA A 22 -115.83 -76.87 10.11
C ALA A 22 -115.74 -77.20 11.61
N ASP A 23 -116.54 -76.48 12.40
CA ASP A 23 -117.09 -76.93 13.69
C ASP A 23 -118.44 -76.19 13.95
N GLN A 24 -119.33 -76.82 14.73
CA GLN A 24 -120.74 -76.45 14.92
C GLN A 24 -121.05 -75.82 16.29
N ASP A 25 -122.12 -75.01 16.37
CA ASP A 25 -123.19 -75.08 17.39
C ASP A 25 -124.34 -74.08 17.03
N VAL A 26 -125.62 -74.48 16.89
CA VAL A 26 -126.70 -74.60 17.93
C VAL A 26 -127.16 -73.20 18.43
N LEU A 27 -128.39 -72.68 18.26
CA LEU A 27 -129.74 -73.15 17.80
C LEU A 27 -130.43 -71.99 16.99
N GLY A 28 -131.72 -71.94 16.56
CA GLY A 28 -132.97 -72.69 16.75
C GLY A 28 -134.15 -71.99 16.01
N GLU A 29 -135.42 -72.31 16.35
CA GLU A 29 -136.71 -71.78 15.80
C GLU A 29 -137.26 -72.37 14.47
N GLU A 30 -137.95 -73.51 14.61
CA GLU A 30 -139.32 -73.80 14.14
C GLU A 30 -139.90 -73.08 12.88
N SER A 31 -140.25 -73.86 11.84
CA SER A 31 -141.65 -74.19 11.48
C SER A 31 -141.85 -74.54 9.99
N PRO A 32 -142.50 -75.68 9.64
CA PRO A 32 -142.74 -76.09 8.25
C PRO A 32 -144.19 -75.81 7.78
N LEU A 33 -144.41 -75.45 6.50
CA LEU A 33 -145.50 -76.02 5.68
C LEU A 33 -145.47 -75.59 4.18
N GLY A 34 -145.48 -76.58 3.28
CA GLY A 34 -146.36 -76.60 2.09
C GLY A 34 -146.05 -75.72 0.87
N LYS A 35 -145.41 -76.31 -0.16
CA LYS A 35 -146.02 -76.64 -1.49
C LYS A 35 -144.96 -77.15 -2.49
N PRO A 36 -145.26 -78.18 -3.32
CA PRO A 36 -144.39 -78.57 -4.42
C PRO A 36 -144.58 -77.62 -5.61
N ALA A 37 -143.80 -76.54 -5.65
CA ALA A 37 -143.74 -75.65 -6.81
C ALA A 37 -142.87 -76.28 -7.90
N MET A 38 -143.49 -76.82 -8.96
CA MET A 38 -142.76 -77.16 -10.19
C MET A 38 -142.18 -75.89 -10.81
N LEU A 39 -140.89 -75.64 -10.60
CA LEU A 39 -140.14 -74.64 -11.34
C LEU A 39 -139.26 -75.34 -12.38
N HIS A 40 -139.85 -75.43 -13.57
CA HIS A 40 -139.21 -75.47 -14.89
C HIS A 40 -137.67 -75.51 -14.90
N LEU A 41 -137.11 -76.60 -15.46
CA LEU A 41 -135.83 -76.51 -16.15
C LEU A 41 -135.99 -75.49 -17.31
N PRO A 42 -135.13 -74.47 -17.43
CA PRO A 42 -135.02 -73.69 -18.65
C PRO A 42 -134.48 -74.57 -19.78
N SER A 43 -135.04 -74.39 -20.98
CA SER A 43 -134.74 -75.17 -22.19
C SER A 43 -133.23 -75.26 -22.51
N GLU A 44 -132.73 -76.48 -22.70
CA GLU A 44 -131.39 -76.84 -23.19
C GLU A 44 -131.19 -76.45 -24.67
N GLN A 45 -131.25 -75.15 -24.99
CA GLN A 45 -131.06 -74.61 -26.35
C GLN A 45 -130.05 -73.45 -26.43
N GLY A 46 -129.19 -73.32 -25.41
CA GLY A 46 -128.00 -72.44 -25.41
C GLY A 46 -126.85 -72.92 -24.51
N ALA A 47 -127.03 -74.05 -23.81
CA ALA A 47 -126.01 -74.70 -22.99
C ALA A 47 -124.73 -75.12 -23.75
N PRO A 48 -124.77 -75.65 -24.99
CA PRO A 48 -123.53 -76.03 -25.70
C PRO A 48 -122.70 -74.81 -26.12
N GLU A 49 -123.32 -73.70 -26.49
CA GLU A 49 -122.65 -72.48 -26.98
C GLU A 49 -121.99 -71.69 -25.83
N THR A 50 -122.60 -71.74 -24.65
CA THR A 50 -122.02 -71.15 -23.42
C THR A 50 -120.88 -72.00 -22.88
N LEU A 51 -121.01 -73.34 -22.91
CA LEU A 51 -119.92 -74.26 -22.58
C LEU A 51 -118.74 -74.12 -23.55
N GLN A 52 -118.99 -74.04 -24.86
CA GLN A 52 -117.95 -73.89 -25.86
C GLN A 52 -117.15 -72.60 -25.67
N ARG A 53 -117.83 -71.46 -25.45
CA ARG A 53 -117.17 -70.18 -25.13
C ARG A 53 -116.31 -70.26 -23.87
N CYS A 54 -116.79 -70.95 -22.83
CA CYS A 54 -116.02 -71.18 -21.60
C CYS A 54 -114.75 -72.01 -21.86
N LEU A 55 -114.79 -72.98 -22.78
CA LEU A 55 -113.61 -73.74 -23.20
C LEU A 55 -112.62 -72.89 -24.01
N GLU A 56 -113.12 -72.03 -24.89
CA GLU A 56 -112.33 -71.06 -25.66
C GLU A 56 -111.63 -70.05 -24.73
N GLU A 57 -112.36 -69.41 -23.81
CA GLU A 57 -111.82 -68.53 -22.76
C GLU A 57 -110.79 -69.24 -21.86
N ASN A 58 -111.03 -70.51 -21.50
CA ASN A 58 -110.06 -71.30 -20.74
C ASN A 58 -108.78 -71.59 -21.53
N GLN A 59 -108.87 -71.76 -22.85
CA GLN A 59 -107.71 -71.97 -23.71
C GLN A 59 -106.89 -70.67 -23.84
N GLU A 60 -107.57 -69.54 -24.06
CA GLU A 60 -106.94 -68.21 -24.06
C GLU A 60 -106.23 -67.91 -22.74
N LEU A 61 -106.87 -68.19 -21.60
CA LEU A 61 -106.26 -68.03 -20.27
C LEU A 61 -105.02 -68.93 -20.08
N ARG A 62 -105.08 -70.20 -20.54
CA ARG A 62 -103.91 -71.11 -20.47
C ARG A 62 -102.75 -70.60 -21.31
N ASP A 63 -103.01 -70.06 -22.48
CA ASP A 63 -101.97 -69.55 -23.37
C ASP A 63 -101.43 -68.18 -22.91
N ALA A 64 -102.27 -67.32 -22.34
CA ALA A 64 -101.86 -66.08 -21.67
C ALA A 64 -100.96 -66.38 -20.44
N ILE A 65 -101.33 -67.36 -19.61
CA ILE A 65 -100.49 -67.83 -18.48
C ILE A 65 -99.18 -68.43 -19.00
N ARG A 66 -99.19 -69.16 -20.11
CA ARG A 66 -97.97 -69.72 -20.73
C ARG A 66 -97.02 -68.62 -21.21
N GLN A 67 -97.55 -67.60 -21.89
CA GLN A 67 -96.80 -66.43 -22.34
C GLN A 67 -96.27 -65.60 -21.17
N SER A 68 -97.08 -65.35 -20.15
CA SER A 68 -96.68 -64.62 -18.94
C SER A 68 -95.53 -65.32 -18.20
N ASN A 69 -95.63 -66.65 -18.00
CA ASN A 69 -94.55 -67.44 -17.41
C ASN A 69 -93.27 -67.46 -18.27
N GLN A 70 -93.40 -67.35 -19.59
CA GLN A 70 -92.26 -67.25 -20.49
C GLN A 70 -91.57 -65.89 -20.38
N MET A 71 -92.34 -64.80 -20.40
CA MET A 71 -91.83 -63.45 -20.16
C MET A 71 -91.15 -63.34 -18.79
N LEU A 72 -91.73 -63.93 -17.74
CA LEU A 72 -91.12 -63.96 -16.40
C LEU A 72 -89.75 -64.66 -16.38
N ARG A 73 -89.57 -65.75 -17.13
CA ARG A 73 -88.25 -66.40 -17.27
C ARG A 73 -87.24 -65.48 -17.95
N GLU A 74 -87.62 -64.88 -19.07
CA GLU A 74 -86.77 -63.94 -19.82
C GLU A 74 -86.39 -62.72 -18.97
N ARG A 75 -87.32 -62.12 -18.22
CA ARG A 75 -87.01 -61.00 -17.30
C ARG A 75 -86.08 -61.43 -16.16
N CYS A 76 -86.22 -62.66 -15.64
CA CYS A 76 -85.29 -63.20 -14.64
C CYS A 76 -83.88 -63.41 -15.20
N GLU A 77 -83.76 -63.91 -16.44
CA GLU A 77 -82.48 -64.08 -17.13
C GLU A 77 -81.81 -62.72 -17.40
N GLU A 78 -82.55 -61.73 -17.91
CA GLU A 78 -82.07 -60.35 -18.08
C GLU A 78 -81.59 -59.75 -16.75
N LEU A 79 -82.32 -59.95 -15.65
CA LEU A 79 -81.93 -59.44 -14.33
C LEU A 79 -80.64 -60.10 -13.82
N LEU A 80 -80.43 -61.40 -14.08
CA LEU A 80 -79.20 -62.10 -13.73
C LEU A 80 -78.01 -61.59 -14.55
N HIS A 81 -78.20 -61.35 -15.85
CA HIS A 81 -77.19 -60.73 -16.71
C HIS A 81 -76.86 -59.31 -16.25
N PHE A 82 -77.86 -58.47 -15.98
CA PHE A 82 -77.67 -57.12 -15.45
C PHE A 82 -76.91 -57.14 -14.12
N GLN A 83 -77.24 -58.04 -13.19
CA GLN A 83 -76.50 -58.21 -11.94
C GLN A 83 -75.05 -58.66 -12.14
N ALA A 84 -74.76 -59.46 -13.18
CA ALA A 84 -73.39 -59.83 -13.53
C ALA A 84 -72.60 -58.62 -14.03
N SER A 85 -73.12 -57.92 -15.05
CA SER A 85 -72.46 -56.72 -15.60
C SER A 85 -72.29 -55.60 -14.56
N GLN A 86 -73.26 -55.38 -13.68
CA GLN A 86 -73.14 -54.43 -12.56
C GLN A 86 -72.06 -54.81 -11.54
N ARG A 87 -71.74 -56.10 -11.38
CA ARG A 87 -70.59 -56.55 -10.55
C ARG A 87 -69.28 -56.26 -11.26
N GLU A 88 -69.18 -56.62 -12.54
CA GLU A 88 -67.99 -56.40 -13.36
C GLU A 88 -67.63 -54.91 -13.47
N GLU A 89 -68.61 -54.04 -13.75
CA GLU A 89 -68.39 -52.58 -13.81
C GLU A 89 -67.91 -52.03 -12.45
N LYS A 90 -68.54 -52.49 -11.35
CA LYS A 90 -68.14 -52.08 -9.99
C LYS A 90 -66.72 -52.54 -9.64
N GLU A 91 -66.33 -53.74 -10.05
CA GLU A 91 -64.97 -54.26 -9.86
C GLU A 91 -63.95 -53.48 -10.70
N PHE A 92 -64.26 -53.18 -11.97
CA PHE A 92 -63.46 -52.31 -12.82
C PHE A 92 -63.26 -50.92 -12.20
N LEU A 93 -64.34 -50.28 -11.75
CA LEU A 93 -64.30 -48.95 -11.15
C LEU A 93 -63.51 -48.95 -9.83
N MET A 94 -63.64 -50.01 -9.03
CA MET A 94 -62.86 -50.22 -7.80
C MET A 94 -61.35 -50.38 -8.09
N CYS A 95 -60.99 -51.14 -9.13
CA CYS A 95 -59.60 -51.28 -9.58
C CYS A 95 -59.03 -49.94 -10.07
N LYS A 96 -59.78 -49.19 -10.89
CA LYS A 96 -59.37 -47.87 -11.39
C LYS A 96 -59.23 -46.84 -10.27
N PHE A 97 -60.11 -46.88 -9.27
CA PHE A 97 -59.96 -46.04 -8.06
C PHE A 97 -58.69 -46.39 -7.28
N GLN A 98 -58.35 -47.68 -7.13
CA GLN A 98 -57.11 -48.10 -6.47
C GLN A 98 -55.85 -47.71 -7.26
N GLU A 99 -55.87 -47.83 -8.59
CA GLU A 99 -54.79 -47.34 -9.46
C GLU A 99 -54.57 -45.83 -9.28
N ALA A 100 -55.66 -45.04 -9.34
CA ALA A 100 -55.62 -43.60 -9.13
C ALA A 100 -55.10 -43.24 -7.73
N ARG A 101 -55.54 -43.95 -6.68
CA ARG A 101 -55.07 -43.71 -5.30
C ARG A 101 -53.57 -43.98 -5.17
N LYS A 102 -53.07 -45.09 -5.72
CA LYS A 102 -51.62 -45.42 -5.75
C LYS A 102 -50.81 -44.37 -6.53
N LEU A 103 -51.35 -43.85 -7.62
CA LEU A 103 -50.70 -42.77 -8.38
C LEU A 103 -50.60 -41.48 -7.57
N VAL A 104 -51.68 -41.07 -6.88
CA VAL A 104 -51.68 -39.90 -6.00
C VAL A 104 -50.72 -40.08 -4.81
N GLU A 105 -50.71 -41.27 -4.19
CA GLU A 105 -49.75 -41.63 -3.13
C GLU A 105 -48.29 -41.45 -3.62
N ARG A 106 -47.91 -42.01 -4.78
CA ARG A 106 -46.56 -41.82 -5.36
C ARG A 106 -46.22 -40.35 -5.64
N LEU A 107 -47.10 -39.63 -6.35
CA LEU A 107 -46.89 -38.21 -6.66
C LEU A 107 -46.78 -37.34 -5.39
N SER A 108 -47.45 -37.72 -4.31
CA SER A 108 -47.32 -37.03 -3.02
C SER A 108 -45.95 -37.21 -2.36
N LEU A 109 -45.34 -38.40 -2.50
CA LEU A 109 -43.98 -38.70 -2.02
C LEU A 109 -42.93 -37.97 -2.88
N GLU A 110 -43.04 -38.07 -4.20
CA GLU A 110 -42.16 -37.36 -5.15
C GLU A 110 -42.18 -35.84 -4.90
N LYS A 111 -43.37 -35.26 -4.68
CA LYS A 111 -43.53 -33.84 -4.32
C LYS A 111 -42.85 -33.49 -2.99
N LEU A 112 -42.91 -34.38 -1.99
CA LEU A 112 -42.27 -34.17 -0.69
C LEU A 112 -40.74 -34.23 -0.82
N ASP A 113 -40.21 -35.17 -1.59
CA ASP A 113 -38.78 -35.33 -1.82
C ASP A 113 -38.20 -34.18 -2.65
N LEU A 114 -38.89 -33.75 -3.71
CA LEU A 114 -38.54 -32.53 -4.47
C LEU A 114 -38.58 -31.28 -3.59
N LYS A 115 -39.54 -31.19 -2.65
CA LYS A 115 -39.57 -30.08 -1.67
C LYS A 115 -38.34 -30.13 -0.75
N ARG A 116 -37.96 -31.31 -0.24
CA ARG A 116 -36.75 -31.48 0.60
C ARG A 116 -35.48 -31.12 -0.17
N GLN A 117 -35.36 -31.58 -1.43
CA GLN A 117 -34.22 -31.24 -2.31
C GLN A 117 -34.13 -29.72 -2.55
N LYS A 118 -35.27 -29.05 -2.83
CA LYS A 118 -35.31 -27.59 -2.96
C LYS A 118 -34.89 -26.88 -1.67
N GLU A 119 -35.37 -27.32 -0.52
CA GLU A 119 -34.99 -26.75 0.78
C GLU A 119 -33.50 -26.95 1.09
N GLN A 120 -32.92 -28.09 0.71
CA GLN A 120 -31.48 -28.34 0.83
C GLN A 120 -30.67 -27.43 -0.13
N ALA A 121 -31.03 -27.38 -1.41
CA ALA A 121 -30.35 -26.54 -2.40
C ALA A 121 -30.38 -25.05 -2.02
N LEU A 122 -31.47 -24.57 -1.41
CA LEU A 122 -31.55 -23.20 -0.87
C LEU A 122 -30.53 -22.97 0.25
N ARG A 123 -30.39 -23.91 1.21
CA ARG A 123 -29.39 -23.83 2.29
C ARG A 123 -27.95 -23.86 1.76
N GLU A 124 -27.69 -24.66 0.73
CA GLU A 124 -26.40 -24.71 0.05
C GLU A 124 -26.08 -23.39 -0.66
N VAL A 125 -27.04 -22.77 -1.35
CA VAL A 125 -26.90 -21.43 -1.94
C VAL A 125 -26.67 -20.35 -0.86
N GLU A 126 -27.38 -20.40 0.26
CA GLU A 126 -27.15 -19.49 1.40
C GLU A 126 -25.76 -19.66 2.03
N HIS A 127 -25.29 -20.90 2.15
CA HIS A 127 -23.93 -21.19 2.60
C HIS A 127 -22.88 -20.64 1.62
N LEU A 128 -23.02 -20.92 0.33
CA LEU A 128 -22.12 -20.42 -0.72
C LEU A 128 -22.10 -18.88 -0.77
N LYS A 129 -23.24 -18.21 -0.58
CA LYS A 129 -23.30 -16.74 -0.46
C LYS A 129 -22.50 -16.22 0.74
N ARG A 130 -22.61 -16.86 1.91
CA ARG A 130 -21.81 -16.49 3.10
C ARG A 130 -20.30 -16.70 2.84
N CYS A 131 -19.91 -17.82 2.25
CA CYS A 131 -18.52 -18.05 1.86
C CYS A 131 -18.03 -17.00 0.84
N GLN A 132 -18.83 -16.67 -0.18
CA GLN A 132 -18.48 -15.65 -1.17
C GLN A 132 -18.30 -14.26 -0.52
N GLN A 133 -19.15 -13.90 0.45
CA GLN A 133 -19.01 -12.65 1.20
C GLN A 133 -17.72 -12.64 2.02
N GLN A 134 -17.43 -13.71 2.79
CA GLN A 134 -16.17 -13.82 3.54
C GLN A 134 -14.95 -13.68 2.62
N MET A 135 -14.93 -14.38 1.48
CA MET A 135 -13.84 -14.27 0.50
C MET A 135 -13.70 -12.85 -0.08
N ALA A 136 -14.78 -12.07 -0.17
CA ALA A 136 -14.73 -10.68 -0.60
C ALA A 136 -14.17 -9.76 0.50
N GLU A 137 -14.54 -10.00 1.76
CA GLU A 137 -14.02 -9.30 2.95
C GLU A 137 -12.52 -9.59 3.14
N ASP A 138 -12.10 -10.86 3.05
CA ASP A 138 -10.70 -11.29 3.12
C ASP A 138 -9.86 -10.63 2.00
N LYS A 139 -10.40 -10.62 0.76
CA LYS A 139 -9.78 -9.94 -0.38
C LYS A 139 -9.65 -8.44 -0.15
N ALA A 140 -10.64 -7.79 0.46
CA ALA A 140 -10.59 -6.37 0.79
C ALA A 140 -9.55 -6.09 1.90
N SER A 141 -9.49 -6.95 2.93
CA SER A 141 -8.50 -6.88 4.01
C SER A 141 -7.08 -7.04 3.49
N VAL A 142 -6.80 -8.05 2.67
CA VAL A 142 -5.47 -8.24 2.06
C VAL A 142 -5.11 -7.06 1.16
N LYS A 143 -6.06 -6.52 0.38
CA LYS A 143 -5.81 -5.32 -0.42
C LYS A 143 -5.46 -4.11 0.45
N ALA A 144 -6.15 -3.91 1.58
CA ALA A 144 -5.86 -2.84 2.52
C ALA A 144 -4.47 -3.00 3.18
N GLN A 145 -4.10 -4.22 3.59
CA GLN A 145 -2.77 -4.52 4.13
C GLN A 145 -1.66 -4.23 3.12
N VAL A 146 -1.81 -4.68 1.87
CA VAL A 146 -0.85 -4.37 0.79
C VAL A 146 -0.76 -2.86 0.54
N THR A 147 -1.89 -2.13 0.62
CA THR A 147 -1.89 -0.66 0.47
C THR A 147 -1.15 0.02 1.62
N SER A 148 -1.29 -0.45 2.87
CA SER A 148 -0.54 0.06 4.03
C SER A 148 0.97 -0.17 3.86
N LEU A 149 1.36 -1.41 3.58
CA LEU A 149 2.78 -1.79 3.42
C LEU A 149 3.46 -1.04 2.27
N LEU A 150 2.75 -0.77 1.17
CA LEU A 150 3.26 0.06 0.08
C LEU A 150 3.46 1.52 0.52
N GLY A 151 2.54 2.07 1.31
CA GLY A 151 2.67 3.42 1.90
C GLY A 151 3.85 3.52 2.87
N GLU A 152 3.97 2.57 3.79
CA GLU A 152 5.07 2.49 4.76
C GLU A 152 6.44 2.34 4.06
N LEU A 153 6.51 1.52 3.00
CA LEU A 153 7.71 1.36 2.17
C LEU A 153 8.08 2.65 1.43
N GLN A 154 7.09 3.32 0.82
CA GLN A 154 7.29 4.60 0.12
C GLN A 154 7.75 5.71 1.08
N GLU A 155 7.18 5.77 2.29
CA GLU A 155 7.63 6.71 3.32
C GLU A 155 9.05 6.38 3.77
N SER A 156 9.37 5.10 4.00
CA SER A 156 10.71 4.65 4.38
C SER A 156 11.77 4.97 3.32
N GLN A 157 11.44 4.77 2.04
CA GLN A 157 12.28 5.19 0.92
C GLN A 157 12.47 6.72 0.91
N SER A 158 11.40 7.49 1.07
CA SER A 158 11.46 8.96 1.11
C SER A 158 12.34 9.47 2.26
N ARG A 159 12.24 8.85 3.45
CA ARG A 159 13.10 9.15 4.61
C ARG A 159 14.56 8.80 4.34
N LEU A 160 14.85 7.67 3.68
CA LEU A 160 16.20 7.27 3.31
C LEU A 160 16.82 8.22 2.26
N GLU A 161 16.04 8.63 1.27
CA GLU A 161 16.46 9.62 0.27
C GLU A 161 16.72 11.00 0.88
N ALA A 162 15.96 11.41 1.90
CA ALA A 162 16.22 12.64 2.64
C ALA A 162 17.51 12.54 3.48
N ALA A 163 17.66 11.48 4.27
CA ALA A 163 18.84 11.25 5.12
C ALA A 163 20.14 11.10 4.33
N THR A 164 20.10 10.49 3.14
CA THR A 164 21.27 10.39 2.26
C THR A 164 21.67 11.74 1.67
N LYS A 165 20.71 12.58 1.24
CA LYS A 165 20.96 13.97 0.79
C LYS A 165 21.52 14.84 1.93
N GLU A 166 21.00 14.70 3.14
CA GLU A 166 21.52 15.39 4.33
C GLU A 166 22.96 14.94 4.64
N CYS A 167 23.23 13.64 4.64
CA CYS A 167 24.57 13.10 4.88
C CYS A 167 25.60 13.62 3.86
N GLN A 168 25.25 13.63 2.56
CA GLN A 168 26.09 14.23 1.51
C GLN A 168 26.36 15.72 1.75
N THR A 169 25.33 16.47 2.18
CA THR A 169 25.44 17.90 2.50
C THR A 169 26.36 18.15 3.70
N LEU A 170 26.22 17.35 4.75
CA LEU A 170 27.08 17.40 5.94
C LEU A 170 28.52 16.98 5.63
N GLU A 171 28.72 15.98 4.77
CA GLU A 171 30.06 15.58 4.32
C GLU A 171 30.73 16.68 3.47
N GLY A 172 29.97 17.33 2.58
CA GLY A 172 30.44 18.51 1.84
C GLY A 172 30.84 19.67 2.77
N ARG A 173 30.00 19.98 3.77
CA ARG A 173 30.33 20.99 4.81
C ARG A 173 31.55 20.61 5.63
N ARG A 174 31.72 19.33 5.99
CA ARG A 174 32.91 18.81 6.69
C ARG A 174 34.18 18.99 5.86
N LYS A 175 34.14 18.62 4.57
CA LYS A 175 35.26 18.80 3.64
C LYS A 175 35.65 20.28 3.49
N LEU A 176 34.65 21.17 3.37
CA LEU A 176 34.90 22.62 3.31
C LEU A 176 35.52 23.16 4.60
N ALA A 177 35.01 22.75 5.77
CA ALA A 177 35.58 23.13 7.06
C ALA A 177 37.02 22.62 7.25
N GLN A 178 37.31 21.38 6.83
CA GLN A 178 38.67 20.82 6.83
C GLN A 178 39.62 21.62 5.93
N LEU A 179 39.18 21.98 4.72
CA LEU A 179 39.96 22.82 3.80
C LEU A 179 40.19 24.23 4.38
N GLN A 180 39.17 24.82 5.01
CA GLN A 180 39.28 26.12 5.68
C GLN A 180 40.31 26.09 6.83
N VAL A 181 40.32 25.03 7.65
CA VAL A 181 41.30 24.84 8.72
C VAL A 181 42.71 24.68 8.16
N ALA A 182 42.89 23.83 7.14
CA ALA A 182 44.20 23.63 6.49
C ALA A 182 44.74 24.94 5.87
N TYR A 183 43.88 25.74 5.24
CA TYR A 183 44.25 27.06 4.72
C TYR A 183 44.69 28.03 5.83
N HIS A 184 43.96 28.08 6.95
CA HIS A 184 44.35 28.91 8.10
C HIS A 184 45.68 28.46 8.71
N GLN A 185 45.95 27.15 8.77
CA GLN A 185 47.21 26.60 9.26
C GLN A 185 48.38 27.01 8.35
N LEU A 186 48.27 26.81 7.04
CA LEU A 186 49.29 27.23 6.07
C LEU A 186 49.56 28.75 6.13
N PHE A 187 48.51 29.56 6.29
CA PHE A 187 48.66 31.01 6.44
C PHE A 187 49.41 31.37 7.72
N GLN A 188 49.07 30.74 8.86
CA GLN A 188 49.77 30.94 10.14
C GLN A 188 51.22 30.48 10.09
N GLU A 189 51.51 29.34 9.46
CA GLU A 189 52.87 28.83 9.27
C GLU A 189 53.71 29.79 8.43
N TYR A 190 53.14 30.34 7.34
CA TYR A 190 53.79 31.36 6.51
C TYR A 190 54.09 32.65 7.28
N ASP A 191 53.11 33.17 8.02
CA ASP A 191 53.24 34.34 8.89
C ASP A 191 54.33 34.15 9.95
N ASN A 192 54.36 32.98 10.59
CA ASN A 192 55.35 32.61 11.59
C ASN A 192 56.74 32.42 10.97
N HIS A 193 56.83 31.85 9.77
CA HIS A 193 58.08 31.73 9.01
C HIS A 193 58.66 33.12 8.65
N ILE A 194 57.82 34.06 8.18
CA ILE A 194 58.25 35.46 7.93
C ILE A 194 58.75 36.10 9.23
N LYS A 195 57.98 36.03 10.32
CA LYS A 195 58.37 36.61 11.62
C LYS A 195 59.67 36.02 12.14
N SER A 196 59.84 34.69 12.07
CA SER A 196 61.06 33.99 12.49
C SER A 196 62.26 34.35 11.61
N SER A 197 62.08 34.44 10.28
CA SER A 197 63.11 34.86 9.34
C SER A 197 63.56 36.31 9.56
N LEU A 198 62.62 37.23 9.77
CA LEU A 198 62.90 38.63 10.07
C LEU A 198 63.66 38.79 11.39
N VAL A 199 63.16 38.19 12.48
CA VAL A 199 63.84 38.20 13.80
C VAL A 199 65.21 37.52 13.71
N GLY A 200 65.37 36.47 12.90
CA GLY A 200 66.66 35.83 12.64
C GLY A 200 67.64 36.75 11.89
N SER A 201 67.15 37.54 10.94
CA SER A 201 67.92 38.55 10.20
C SER A 201 68.33 39.72 11.11
N GLU A 202 67.42 40.21 11.95
CA GLU A 202 67.68 41.25 12.94
C GLU A 202 68.71 40.81 13.99
N ARG A 203 68.61 39.57 14.49
CA ARG A 203 69.61 38.97 15.40
C ARG A 203 70.99 38.91 14.73
N LYS A 204 71.09 38.36 13.52
CA LYS A 204 72.36 38.33 12.76
C LYS A 204 72.96 39.74 12.58
N ARG A 205 72.12 40.74 12.29
CA ARG A 205 72.55 42.14 12.17
C ARG A 205 73.05 42.71 13.51
N ALA A 206 72.36 42.42 14.61
CA ALA A 206 72.78 42.83 15.95
C ALA A 206 74.09 42.14 16.39
N ASP A 207 74.28 40.86 16.04
CA ASP A 207 75.52 40.12 16.30
C ASP A 207 76.70 40.69 15.50
N ILE A 208 76.49 41.08 14.23
CA ILE A 208 77.50 41.79 13.42
C ILE A 208 77.87 43.13 14.09
N TYR A 209 76.89 43.99 14.40
CA TYR A 209 77.18 45.27 15.06
C TYR A 209 77.90 45.10 16.41
N LYS A 210 77.58 44.04 17.16
CA LYS A 210 78.26 43.70 18.41
C LYS A 210 79.70 43.25 18.18
N ALA A 211 79.97 42.46 17.14
CA ALA A 211 81.32 42.06 16.74
C ALA A 211 82.14 43.26 16.25
N ASP A 212 81.56 44.12 15.39
CA ASP A 212 82.19 45.35 14.90
C ASP A 212 82.53 46.31 16.05
N PHE A 213 81.62 46.49 17.01
CA PHE A 213 81.87 47.32 18.20
C PHE A 213 83.00 46.75 19.08
N GLN A 214 83.09 45.42 19.21
CA GLN A 214 84.20 44.77 19.91
C GLN A 214 85.53 44.91 19.16
N ALA A 215 85.51 44.80 17.82
CA ALA A 215 86.69 44.98 16.97
C ALA A 215 87.20 46.43 17.00
N GLU A 216 86.30 47.42 16.89
CA GLU A 216 86.60 48.85 17.05
C GLU A 216 87.19 49.15 18.43
N ARG A 217 86.63 48.57 19.50
CA ARG A 217 87.18 48.69 20.85
C ARG A 217 88.60 48.13 20.95
N GLN A 218 88.84 46.92 20.45
CA GLN A 218 90.18 46.31 20.43
C GLN A 218 91.17 47.11 19.56
N ALA A 219 90.70 47.70 18.45
CA ALA A 219 91.51 48.58 17.61
C ALA A 219 91.89 49.88 18.35
N ARG A 220 90.97 50.46 19.13
CA ARG A 220 91.24 51.62 19.99
C ARG A 220 92.17 51.29 21.15
N GLU A 221 92.03 50.14 21.78
CA GLU A 221 92.94 49.68 22.84
C GLU A 221 94.37 49.53 22.27
N LYS A 222 94.54 48.86 21.12
CA LYS A 222 95.83 48.80 20.39
C LYS A 222 96.36 50.15 19.92
N LEU A 223 95.48 51.09 19.56
CA LEU A 223 95.88 52.45 19.18
C LEU A 223 96.32 53.26 20.41
N ALA A 224 95.68 53.05 21.57
CA ALA A 224 96.07 53.64 22.83
C ALA A 224 97.43 53.09 23.31
N GLU A 225 97.65 51.78 23.26
CA GLU A 225 98.95 51.13 23.51
C GLU A 225 100.05 51.74 22.62
N LYS A 226 99.80 51.87 21.31
CA LYS A 226 100.74 52.52 20.38
C LYS A 226 100.96 54.00 20.69
N LYS A 227 99.92 54.72 21.10
CA LYS A 227 100.01 56.13 21.47
C LYS A 227 100.82 56.30 22.76
N GLU A 228 100.62 55.44 23.74
CA GLU A 228 101.38 55.40 24.99
C GLU A 228 102.86 55.10 24.70
N LEU A 229 103.17 54.04 23.94
CA LEU A 229 104.54 53.72 23.51
C LEU A 229 105.20 54.87 22.72
N LEU A 230 104.47 55.53 21.82
CA LEU A 230 104.98 56.70 21.10
C LEU A 230 105.16 57.91 22.04
N GLN A 231 104.31 58.08 23.03
CA GLN A 231 104.41 59.15 24.01
C GLN A 231 105.57 58.92 24.99
N GLU A 232 105.82 57.68 25.41
CA GLU A 232 107.05 57.27 26.12
C GLU A 232 108.29 57.50 25.27
N GLN A 233 108.29 57.15 23.97
CA GLN A 233 109.41 57.46 23.07
C GLN A 233 109.63 58.97 22.94
N LEU A 234 108.56 59.77 22.93
CA LEU A 234 108.62 61.23 22.84
C LEU A 234 109.09 61.86 24.16
N GLU A 235 108.72 61.31 25.32
CA GLU A 235 109.29 61.67 26.62
C GLU A 235 110.74 61.23 26.75
N GLN A 236 111.13 60.05 26.25
CA GLN A 236 112.51 59.59 26.24
C GLN A 236 113.37 60.43 25.28
N LEU A 237 112.82 60.92 24.17
CA LEU A 237 113.45 61.90 23.29
C LEU A 237 113.53 63.29 23.94
N LYS A 238 112.51 63.73 24.67
CA LYS A 238 112.57 64.97 25.49
C LYS A 238 113.57 64.87 26.63
N LEU A 239 113.70 63.71 27.28
CA LEU A 239 114.71 63.45 28.30
C LEU A 239 116.11 63.42 27.69
N LYS A 240 116.30 62.79 26.53
CA LYS A 240 117.56 62.88 25.77
C LYS A 240 117.86 64.32 25.36
N ALA A 241 116.89 65.07 24.86
CA ALA A 241 117.06 66.48 24.52
C ALA A 241 117.36 67.34 25.76
N SER A 242 116.73 67.07 26.91
CA SER A 242 116.99 67.77 28.18
C SER A 242 118.36 67.42 28.76
N CYS A 243 118.83 66.17 28.61
CA CYS A 243 120.22 65.79 28.90
C CYS A 243 121.19 66.47 27.93
N GLN A 244 120.82 66.62 26.65
CA GLN A 244 121.60 67.36 25.64
C GLN A 244 121.69 68.85 25.99
N GLU A 245 120.59 69.48 26.41
CA GLU A 245 120.53 70.88 26.89
C GLU A 245 121.40 71.08 28.15
N ILE A 246 121.47 70.09 29.04
CA ILE A 246 122.34 70.10 30.22
C ILE A 246 123.82 69.93 29.85
N GLU A 247 124.16 69.20 28.77
CA GLU A 247 125.54 69.12 28.25
C GLU A 247 125.95 70.38 27.45
N ASP A 248 125.07 70.93 26.60
CA ASP A 248 125.37 72.11 25.77
C ASP A 248 125.49 73.40 26.59
N MET A 249 124.93 73.47 27.82
CA MET A 249 125.19 74.58 28.74
C MET A 249 126.63 74.67 29.28
N ARG A 250 127.54 73.72 28.96
CA ARG A 250 128.95 73.74 29.42
C ARG A 250 129.97 74.31 28.42
N LYS A 251 129.58 74.80 27.24
CA LYS A 251 130.47 75.60 26.34
C LYS A 251 129.77 76.89 25.88
N ARG A 252 130.42 78.05 26.06
CA ARG A 252 129.80 79.38 25.94
C ARG A 252 130.34 80.23 24.76
N HIS A 253 129.39 80.78 24.00
CA HIS A 253 129.29 82.14 23.41
C HIS A 253 130.35 82.77 22.47
N VAL A 254 129.82 83.37 21.37
CA VAL A 254 129.96 84.78 20.85
C VAL A 254 129.25 84.83 19.47
N GLU A 255 128.10 85.51 19.30
CA GLU A 255 127.89 86.87 18.69
C GLU A 255 128.41 87.05 17.23
N VAL A 256 127.76 87.71 16.24
CA VAL A 256 126.55 88.59 16.21
C VAL A 256 125.90 88.71 14.78
N SER A 257 124.57 88.93 14.73
CA SER A 257 123.65 89.57 13.73
C SER A 257 123.72 89.51 12.16
N GLN A 258 122.51 89.29 11.60
CA GLN A 258 121.83 89.95 10.44
C GLN A 258 121.88 89.42 8.98
N ALA A 259 120.81 89.79 8.24
CA ALA A 259 120.29 89.30 6.94
C ALA A 259 121.03 89.89 5.69
N PRO A 260 120.78 89.52 4.39
CA PRO A 260 119.46 89.40 3.73
C PRO A 260 119.26 88.33 2.59
N LEU A 261 118.09 88.39 1.93
CA LEU A 261 117.58 87.75 0.69
C LEU A 261 118.39 88.09 -0.60
N PRO A 262 118.03 87.67 -1.87
CA PRO A 262 117.24 86.56 -2.46
C PRO A 262 118.13 85.79 -3.54
N PRO A 263 117.74 85.28 -4.76
CA PRO A 263 116.44 84.95 -5.40
C PRO A 263 116.35 83.54 -6.08
N ALA A 264 115.26 83.32 -6.84
CA ALA A 264 114.85 82.13 -7.62
C ALA A 264 115.58 82.00 -9.00
N PRO A 265 115.19 81.19 -10.03
CA PRO A 265 113.90 80.54 -10.40
C PRO A 265 114.04 78.98 -10.57
N ALA A 266 113.31 78.17 -11.37
CA ALA A 266 112.29 78.34 -12.44
C ALA A 266 111.44 77.06 -12.69
N TYR A 267 110.24 77.25 -13.31
CA TYR A 267 109.38 76.44 -14.23
C TYR A 267 109.55 74.91 -14.38
N LEU A 268 108.49 74.11 -14.64
CA LEU A 268 107.28 74.27 -15.49
C LEU A 268 106.03 73.64 -14.81
N SER A 269 104.75 73.92 -15.11
CA SER A 269 104.05 75.02 -15.82
C SER A 269 102.54 74.97 -15.48
N SER A 270 101.84 76.10 -15.64
CA SER A 270 100.38 76.35 -15.48
C SER A 270 99.51 75.68 -16.58
N PRO A 271 98.19 75.98 -16.79
CA PRO A 271 97.19 76.80 -16.05
C PRO A 271 95.91 76.00 -15.64
N LEU A 272 95.11 76.41 -14.64
CA LEU A 272 93.99 77.40 -14.66
C LEU A 272 92.88 77.09 -15.68
N GLU A 273 91.68 76.71 -15.20
CA GLU A 273 90.36 77.15 -15.70
C GLU A 273 89.23 76.81 -14.67
N PRO A 274 88.05 77.47 -14.73
CA PRO A 274 86.99 77.37 -13.70
C PRO A 274 86.07 76.14 -13.89
N PRO A 275 85.23 75.79 -12.90
CA PRO A 275 84.26 74.70 -13.05
C PRO A 275 83.09 75.09 -13.95
N ASP A 276 83.04 74.49 -15.14
CA ASP A 276 81.86 74.50 -16.01
C ASP A 276 80.72 73.68 -15.39
N PHE A 277 79.64 74.35 -14.96
CA PHE A 277 78.45 73.69 -14.45
C PHE A 277 77.56 73.23 -15.63
N CYS A 278 77.87 72.08 -16.21
CA CYS A 278 77.17 71.53 -17.37
C CYS A 278 76.11 70.47 -17.02
N CYS A 279 74.94 70.55 -17.64
CA CYS A 279 73.93 69.48 -17.53
C CYS A 279 74.31 68.25 -18.39
N PRO A 280 74.43 67.04 -17.81
CA PRO A 280 74.94 65.87 -18.53
C PRO A 280 74.00 65.30 -19.61
N LYS A 281 72.72 65.72 -19.67
CA LYS A 281 71.74 65.24 -20.67
C LYS A 281 71.72 66.08 -21.96
N CYS A 282 71.97 67.39 -21.86
CA CYS A 282 71.80 68.35 -22.95
C CYS A 282 73.01 69.29 -23.18
N GLN A 283 74.04 69.24 -22.33
CA GLN A 283 75.29 70.01 -22.42
C GLN A 283 75.13 71.55 -22.30
N TYR A 284 74.04 72.01 -21.65
CA TYR A 284 73.87 73.41 -21.28
C TYR A 284 74.85 73.83 -20.17
N GLN A 285 75.63 74.90 -20.39
CA GLN A 285 76.52 75.54 -19.42
C GLN A 285 75.75 76.55 -18.53
N ALA A 286 75.81 76.38 -17.21
CA ALA A 286 75.33 77.33 -16.21
C ALA A 286 76.50 78.10 -15.58
N PRO A 287 76.31 79.37 -15.17
CA PRO A 287 77.36 80.19 -14.55
C PRO A 287 77.61 79.87 -13.06
N ASP A 288 76.70 79.13 -12.41
CA ASP A 288 76.75 78.78 -11.00
C ASP A 288 75.98 77.48 -10.70
N MET A 289 76.15 76.97 -9.48
CA MET A 289 75.64 75.68 -9.02
C MET A 289 74.12 75.65 -8.85
N ASP A 290 73.51 76.74 -8.35
CA ASP A 290 72.05 76.81 -8.12
C ASP A 290 71.30 76.86 -9.47
N THR A 291 71.84 77.60 -10.44
CA THR A 291 71.32 77.64 -11.82
C THR A 291 71.39 76.26 -12.50
N LEU A 292 72.45 75.49 -12.29
CA LEU A 292 72.53 74.11 -12.78
C LEU A 292 71.50 73.19 -12.07
N GLN A 293 71.31 73.35 -10.77
CA GLN A 293 70.43 72.49 -9.98
C GLN A 293 68.94 72.65 -10.37
N ILE A 294 68.50 73.87 -10.73
CA ILE A 294 67.18 74.10 -11.32
C ILE A 294 67.07 73.43 -12.70
N HIS A 295 68.04 73.67 -13.59
CA HIS A 295 68.02 73.14 -14.95
C HIS A 295 68.02 71.60 -14.99
N VAL A 296 68.82 70.94 -14.15
CA VAL A 296 68.85 69.47 -14.07
C VAL A 296 67.50 68.89 -13.60
N MET A 297 66.76 69.63 -12.77
CA MET A 297 65.45 69.19 -12.26
C MET A 297 64.34 69.28 -13.31
N GLU A 298 64.44 70.18 -14.29
CA GLU A 298 63.53 70.26 -15.46
C GLU A 298 64.00 69.39 -16.64
N CYS A 299 65.31 69.17 -16.80
CA CYS A 299 65.86 68.44 -17.94
C CYS A 299 65.79 66.90 -17.77
N ILE A 300 65.42 66.37 -16.60
CA ILE A 300 65.40 64.92 -16.35
C ILE A 300 64.14 64.19 -16.87
N GLU A 301 63.05 64.89 -17.19
CA GLU A 301 61.90 64.31 -17.95
C GLU A 301 62.31 63.80 -19.35
#